data_AF-A0A9P1HDT8-F1
#
_entry.id   AF-A0A9P1HDT8-F1
#
_cell.length_a   1.000
_cell.length_b   1.000
_cell.length_c   1.000
_cell.angle_alpha   90.00
_cell.angle_beta   90.00
_cell.angle_gamma   90.00
#
_symmetry.space_group_name_H-M   'P 1'
#
loop_
_entity.id
_entity.type
_entity.pdbx_description
1 polymer ?
#
loop_
_entity_poly.entity_id
_entity_poly.type
_entity_poly.pdbx_seq_one_letter_code
_entity_poly.pdbx_strand_id
1 'polypeptide(L)'
;MSQSDADLACLKTLVLNLTNVVNELKNTFSDFPKAVTDLANNVRTVQCTVSSHDTKILQLEDKMEKLAEHVSKLSSLPQTTSSYSQHTTFSDVVKFRAEEEKFSSRSVRALWFKVQPSSISSVTKLKKIISDIFVLSKDQVVIDLFKNDHISCQHAASQSGNPPIIITCPSKDVRDKVVAYIRKFKHDIHPDFKKTFVRRDYLPSEINLERDLRNQCKTLNVAHPDLAHFVRDFKIVSKPRTIPASEPHSANPIASTVVLDASAHRPILSLPALSSPPIVVSTPRSGVANPSSDSNSGNASEPSSKVTKMANGSRNIPSSQPTVVSSEVSDRDRFRKTQNVRRSMSLPRSTKANLQAISSAIGLTSFRK
;
A
#
# COMPACT_ATOMS: atom_id res chain seq x y z
N MET A 1 -23.80 -34.20 -96.82
CA MET A 1 -24.72 -33.97 -95.69
C MET A 1 -25.81 -33.05 -96.19
N SER A 2 -27.07 -33.48 -96.12
CA SER A 2 -28.19 -32.62 -96.50
C SER A 2 -28.35 -31.50 -95.46
N GLN A 3 -28.86 -30.33 -95.87
CA GLN A 3 -29.12 -29.19 -94.97
C GLN A 3 -29.88 -29.61 -93.70
N SER A 4 -30.78 -30.61 -93.83
CA SER A 4 -31.51 -31.22 -92.72
C SER A 4 -30.64 -31.78 -91.59
N ASP A 5 -29.47 -32.34 -91.90
CA ASP A 5 -28.58 -32.95 -90.91
C ASP A 5 -27.85 -31.90 -90.07
N ALA A 6 -27.50 -30.77 -90.71
CA ALA A 6 -26.87 -29.63 -90.04
C ALA A 6 -27.88 -28.93 -89.09
N ASP A 7 -29.12 -28.75 -89.55
CA ASP A 7 -30.19 -28.17 -88.73
C ASP A 7 -30.53 -29.07 -87.53
N LEU A 8 -30.55 -30.40 -87.72
CA LEU A 8 -30.76 -31.37 -86.64
C LEU A 8 -29.60 -31.36 -85.63
N ALA A 9 -28.35 -31.25 -86.09
CA ALA A 9 -27.20 -31.14 -85.20
C ALA A 9 -27.23 -29.83 -84.38
N CYS A 10 -27.60 -28.72 -85.00
CA CYS A 10 -27.78 -27.44 -84.33
C CYS A 10 -28.86 -27.50 -83.24
N LEU A 11 -30.01 -28.12 -83.57
CA LEU A 11 -31.11 -28.31 -82.61
C LEU A 11 -30.69 -29.16 -81.41
N LYS A 12 -29.93 -30.25 -81.63
CA LYS A 12 -29.41 -31.10 -80.55
C LYS A 12 -28.49 -30.31 -79.60
N THR A 13 -27.61 -29.47 -80.14
CA THR A 13 -26.73 -28.61 -79.31
C THR A 13 -27.55 -27.59 -78.51
N LEU A 14 -28.58 -26.98 -79.11
CA LEU A 14 -29.45 -26.05 -78.40
C LEU A 14 -30.20 -26.72 -77.25
N VAL A 15 -30.76 -27.90 -77.48
CA VAL A 15 -31.47 -28.68 -76.45
C VAL A 15 -30.53 -29.07 -75.32
N LEU A 16 -29.29 -29.46 -75.62
CA LEU A 16 -28.29 -29.78 -74.60
C LEU A 16 -27.93 -28.55 -73.75
N ASN A 17 -27.72 -27.39 -74.39
CA ASN A 17 -27.44 -26.14 -73.69
C ASN A 17 -28.61 -25.71 -72.78
N LEU A 18 -29.85 -25.79 -73.29
CA LEU A 18 -31.05 -25.52 -72.48
C LEU A 18 -31.16 -26.48 -71.30
N THR A 19 -30.88 -27.77 -71.51
CA THR A 19 -30.89 -28.77 -70.44
C THR A 19 -29.86 -28.44 -69.35
N ASN A 20 -28.66 -28.00 -69.74
CA ASN A 20 -27.62 -27.58 -68.80
C ASN A 20 -28.06 -26.35 -67.99
N VAL A 21 -28.63 -25.33 -68.63
CA VAL A 21 -29.14 -24.12 -67.95
C VAL A 21 -30.28 -24.47 -66.99
N VAL A 22 -31.21 -25.34 -67.38
CA VAL A 22 -32.30 -25.79 -66.50
C VAL A 22 -31.77 -26.55 -65.29
N ASN A 23 -30.74 -27.39 -65.47
CA ASN A 23 -30.12 -28.11 -64.37
C ASN A 23 -29.37 -27.18 -63.41
N GLU A 24 -28.65 -26.18 -63.93
CA GLU A 24 -27.99 -25.16 -63.11
C GLU A 24 -29.00 -24.31 -62.34
N LEU A 25 -30.11 -23.91 -62.98
CA LEU A 25 -31.21 -23.20 -62.33
C LEU A 25 -31.88 -24.06 -61.25
N LYS A 26 -32.05 -25.36 -61.50
CA LYS A 26 -32.59 -26.30 -60.51
C LYS A 26 -31.66 -26.44 -59.30
N ASN A 27 -30.35 -26.51 -59.53
CA ASN A 27 -29.37 -26.59 -58.45
C ASN A 27 -29.37 -25.31 -57.60
N THR A 28 -29.33 -24.14 -58.23
CA THR A 28 -29.39 -22.85 -57.51
C THR A 28 -30.71 -22.68 -56.74
N PHE A 29 -31.84 -23.08 -57.32
CA PHE A 29 -33.13 -23.07 -56.64
C PHE A 29 -33.19 -24.07 -55.46
N SER A 30 -32.46 -25.18 -55.54
CA SER A 30 -32.39 -26.16 -54.45
C SER A 30 -31.57 -25.69 -53.23
N ASP A 31 -30.62 -24.78 -53.44
CA ASP A 31 -29.80 -24.21 -52.37
C ASP A 31 -30.44 -22.98 -51.72
N PHE A 32 -31.36 -22.31 -52.41
CA PHE A 32 -32.07 -21.14 -51.87
C PHE A 32 -32.82 -21.41 -50.55
N PRO A 33 -33.61 -22.51 -50.40
CA PRO A 33 -34.23 -22.85 -49.13
C PRO A 33 -33.23 -23.04 -47.98
N LYS A 34 -32.04 -23.61 -48.26
CA LYS A 34 -31.00 -23.77 -47.23
C LYS A 34 -30.48 -22.41 -46.77
N ALA A 35 -30.17 -21.51 -47.71
CA ALA A 35 -29.73 -20.16 -47.40
C ALA A 35 -30.78 -19.36 -46.59
N VAL A 36 -32.06 -19.50 -46.92
CA VAL A 36 -33.16 -18.89 -46.16
C VAL A 36 -33.25 -19.45 -44.74
N THR A 37 -33.06 -20.77 -44.58
CA THR A 37 -33.07 -21.43 -43.26
C THR A 37 -31.89 -21.00 -42.40
N ASP A 38 -30.68 -20.91 -42.99
CA ASP A 38 -29.48 -20.43 -42.31
C ASP A 38 -29.62 -18.97 -41.87
N LEU A 39 -30.18 -18.12 -42.74
CA LEU A 39 -30.49 -16.73 -42.40
C LEU A 39 -31.49 -16.65 -41.24
N ALA A 40 -32.55 -17.45 -41.24
CA ALA A 40 -33.52 -17.49 -40.15
C ALA A 40 -32.88 -17.91 -38.81
N ASN A 41 -31.98 -18.90 -38.84
CA ASN A 41 -31.22 -19.33 -37.66
C ASN A 41 -30.27 -18.24 -37.13
N ASN A 42 -29.61 -17.51 -38.04
CA ASN A 42 -28.77 -16.38 -37.69
C ASN A 42 -29.56 -15.24 -37.06
N VAL A 43 -30.72 -14.88 -37.65
CA VAL A 43 -31.64 -13.88 -37.09
C VAL A 43 -32.09 -14.28 -35.68
N ARG A 44 -32.45 -15.55 -35.47
CA ARG A 44 -32.84 -16.07 -34.15
C ARG A 44 -31.69 -15.96 -33.14
N THR A 45 -30.46 -16.27 -33.56
CA THR A 45 -29.26 -16.15 -32.71
C THR A 45 -29.02 -14.70 -32.30
N VAL A 46 -29.12 -13.76 -33.24
CA VAL A 46 -29.01 -12.33 -32.94
C VAL A 46 -30.12 -11.87 -32.00
N GLN A 47 -31.36 -12.33 -32.19
CA GLN A 47 -32.46 -11.99 -31.30
C GLN A 47 -32.22 -12.49 -29.86
N CYS A 48 -31.65 -13.69 -29.70
CA CYS A 48 -31.25 -14.22 -28.39
C CYS A 48 -30.14 -13.38 -27.73
N THR A 49 -29.14 -12.93 -28.49
CA THR A 49 -28.05 -12.10 -27.93
C THR A 49 -28.52 -10.71 -27.54
N VAL A 50 -29.42 -10.10 -28.33
CA VAL A 50 -30.06 -8.81 -27.99
C VAL A 50 -30.84 -8.93 -26.68
N SER A 51 -31.69 -9.96 -26.56
CA SER A 51 -32.46 -10.20 -25.33
C SER A 51 -31.56 -10.41 -24.11
N SER A 52 -30.43 -11.10 -24.29
CA SER A 52 -29.43 -11.25 -23.21
C SER A 52 -28.78 -9.92 -22.82
N HIS A 53 -28.49 -9.04 -23.77
CA HIS A 53 -27.93 -7.73 -23.48
C HIS A 53 -28.94 -6.82 -22.76
N ASP A 54 -30.21 -6.84 -23.13
CA ASP A 54 -31.25 -6.05 -22.44
C ASP A 54 -31.34 -6.41 -20.96
N THR A 55 -31.26 -7.71 -20.61
CA THR A 55 -31.24 -8.12 -19.20
C THR A 55 -29.99 -7.62 -18.45
N LYS A 56 -28.83 -7.52 -19.10
CA LYS A 56 -27.61 -6.98 -18.48
C LYS A 56 -27.69 -5.46 -18.29
N ILE A 57 -28.34 -4.75 -19.20
CA ILE A 57 -28.58 -3.31 -19.10
C ILE A 57 -29.45 -3.03 -17.87
N LEU A 58 -30.59 -3.73 -17.74
CA LEU A 58 -31.46 -3.61 -16.56
C LEU A 58 -30.74 -3.90 -15.24
N GLN A 59 -29.86 -4.90 -15.21
CA GLN A 59 -29.04 -5.20 -14.02
C GLN A 59 -28.02 -4.10 -13.68
N LEU A 60 -27.51 -3.38 -14.70
CA LEU A 60 -26.59 -2.26 -14.47
C LEU A 60 -27.34 -1.03 -13.96
N GLU A 61 -28.54 -0.76 -14.48
CA GLU A 61 -29.40 0.32 -14.02
C GLU A 61 -29.75 0.16 -12.53
N ASP A 62 -30.18 -1.02 -12.09
CA ASP A 62 -30.45 -1.33 -10.67
C ASP A 62 -29.21 -1.14 -9.77
N LYS A 63 -28.02 -1.51 -10.26
CA LYS A 63 -26.76 -1.28 -9.53
C LYS A 63 -26.41 0.20 -9.43
N MET A 64 -26.67 0.97 -10.48
CA MET A 64 -26.43 2.42 -10.49
C MET A 64 -27.38 3.13 -9.52
N GLU A 65 -28.64 2.73 -9.47
CA GLU A 65 -29.63 3.27 -8.53
C GLU A 65 -29.24 2.97 -7.07
N LYS A 66 -28.86 1.72 -6.76
CA LYS A 66 -28.35 1.35 -5.42
C LYS A 66 -27.11 2.14 -5.02
N LEU A 67 -26.19 2.38 -5.95
CA LEU A 67 -25.02 3.21 -5.70
C LEU A 67 -25.41 4.67 -5.42
N ALA A 68 -26.35 5.23 -6.18
CA ALA A 68 -26.85 6.59 -5.98
C ALA A 68 -27.51 6.75 -4.60
N GLU A 69 -28.28 5.75 -4.16
CA GLU A 69 -28.84 5.72 -2.80
C GLU A 69 -27.74 5.69 -1.73
N HIS A 70 -26.71 4.87 -1.91
CA HIS A 70 -25.60 4.78 -0.94
C HIS A 70 -24.83 6.10 -0.84
N VAL A 71 -24.58 6.75 -1.96
CA VAL A 71 -23.95 8.08 -1.99
C VAL A 71 -24.82 9.12 -1.27
N SER A 72 -26.13 9.10 -1.49
CA SER A 72 -27.08 9.99 -0.82
C SER A 72 -27.10 9.76 0.70
N LYS A 73 -27.14 8.49 1.14
CA LYS A 73 -27.05 8.10 2.56
C LYS A 73 -25.76 8.61 3.20
N LEU A 74 -24.62 8.44 2.53
CA LEU A 74 -23.31 8.92 3.01
C LEU A 74 -23.26 10.46 3.10
N SER A 75 -23.86 11.16 2.13
CA SER A 75 -23.90 12.63 2.13
C SER A 75 -24.82 13.21 3.21
N SER A 76 -25.83 12.46 3.66
CA SER A 76 -26.78 12.88 4.70
C SER A 76 -26.29 12.66 6.13
N LEU A 77 -25.17 11.97 6.33
CA LEU A 77 -24.65 11.66 7.66
C LEU A 77 -24.14 12.95 8.33
N PRO A 78 -24.58 13.30 9.55
CA PRO A 78 -24.20 14.54 10.20
C PRO A 78 -22.67 14.63 10.31
N GLN A 79 -22.10 15.67 9.71
CA GLN A 79 -20.69 16.00 9.81
C GLN A 79 -20.39 16.39 11.26
N THR A 80 -20.07 15.42 12.11
CA THR A 80 -19.64 15.69 13.49
C THR A 80 -18.28 16.37 13.45
N THR A 81 -18.30 17.69 13.49
CA THR A 81 -17.29 18.62 14.04
C THR A 81 -15.90 17.99 14.25
N SER A 82 -15.16 17.81 13.17
CA SER A 82 -13.71 17.66 13.21
C SER A 82 -13.19 18.39 11.99
N SER A 83 -12.55 19.54 12.23
CA SER A 83 -11.99 20.47 11.24
C SER A 83 -10.82 19.90 10.44
N TYR A 84 -10.77 18.59 10.24
CA TYR A 84 -9.72 17.90 9.48
C TYR A 84 -10.31 17.45 8.13
N SER A 85 -10.21 18.36 7.16
CA SER A 85 -10.32 18.15 5.71
C SER A 85 -11.47 17.26 5.21
N GLN A 86 -12.54 17.89 4.74
CA GLN A 86 -13.58 17.23 3.93
C GLN A 86 -13.14 16.91 2.49
N HIS A 87 -11.85 17.08 2.16
CA HIS A 87 -11.28 16.65 0.89
C HIS A 87 -10.41 15.42 1.11
N THR A 88 -11.00 14.31 1.55
CA THR A 88 -10.36 13.01 1.31
C THR A 88 -10.48 12.74 -0.18
N THR A 89 -9.42 13.05 -0.92
CA THR A 89 -9.40 12.74 -2.35
C THR A 89 -9.37 11.22 -2.55
N PHE A 90 -9.82 10.74 -3.70
CA PHE A 90 -9.63 9.31 -4.06
C PHE A 90 -8.16 8.89 -3.92
N SER A 91 -7.22 9.82 -4.19
CA SER A 91 -5.78 9.60 -3.98
C SER A 91 -5.45 9.27 -2.52
N ASP A 92 -6.07 9.98 -1.56
CA ASP A 92 -5.85 9.73 -0.14
C ASP A 92 -6.40 8.37 0.26
N VAL A 93 -7.59 7.98 -0.23
CA VAL A 93 -8.17 6.64 0.01
C VAL A 93 -7.27 5.53 -0.53
N VAL A 94 -6.71 5.70 -1.73
CA VAL A 94 -5.77 4.72 -2.31
C VAL A 94 -4.47 4.64 -1.49
N LYS A 95 -3.94 5.79 -1.03
CA LYS A 95 -2.78 5.81 -0.13
C LYS A 95 -3.09 5.14 1.20
N PHE A 96 -4.25 5.39 1.80
CA PHE A 96 -4.70 4.74 3.04
C PHE A 96 -4.77 3.23 2.87
N ARG A 97 -5.33 2.72 1.76
CA ARG A 97 -5.33 1.27 1.49
C ARG A 97 -3.93 0.71 1.29
N ALA A 98 -3.05 1.42 0.59
CA ALA A 98 -1.66 1.00 0.43
C ALA A 98 -0.88 1.03 1.76
N GLU A 99 -1.28 1.88 2.71
CA GLU A 99 -0.69 1.97 4.03
C GLU A 99 -1.36 1.07 5.08
N GLU A 100 -2.51 0.47 4.78
CA GLU A 100 -3.30 -0.34 5.72
C GLU A 100 -2.51 -1.54 6.27
N GLU A 101 -1.75 -2.23 5.42
CA GLU A 101 -0.89 -3.35 5.83
C GLU A 101 0.26 -2.86 6.74
N LYS A 102 0.85 -1.72 6.40
CA LYS A 102 1.88 -1.07 7.23
C LYS A 102 1.32 -0.60 8.56
N PHE A 103 0.06 -0.13 8.56
CA PHE A 103 -0.67 0.27 9.74
C PHE A 103 -0.95 -0.93 10.64
N SER A 104 -1.50 -2.01 10.10
CA SER A 104 -1.80 -3.22 10.86
C SER A 104 -0.55 -3.75 11.57
N SER A 105 0.56 -3.90 10.83
CA SER A 105 1.83 -4.38 11.39
C SER A 105 2.48 -3.44 12.42
N ARG A 106 2.31 -2.11 12.31
CA ARG A 106 2.80 -1.13 13.30
C ARG A 106 1.88 -1.01 14.51
N SER A 107 0.58 -1.23 14.33
CA SER A 107 -0.41 -1.04 15.36
C SER A 107 -0.26 -2.00 16.54
N VAL A 108 0.38 -3.15 16.32
CA VAL A 108 0.72 -4.14 17.37
C VAL A 108 2.14 -3.98 17.92
N ARG A 109 2.86 -2.93 17.50
CA ARG A 109 4.23 -2.65 17.93
C ARG A 109 4.30 -1.50 18.93
N ALA A 110 5.31 -1.59 19.79
CA ALA A 110 5.75 -0.54 20.68
C ALA A 110 7.25 -0.28 20.49
N LEU A 111 7.66 0.96 20.70
CA LEU A 111 9.04 1.41 20.60
C LEU A 111 9.51 1.94 21.95
N TRP A 112 10.66 1.44 22.41
CA TRP A 112 11.32 1.86 23.64
C TRP A 112 12.65 2.54 23.31
N PHE A 113 12.75 3.82 23.64
CA PHE A 113 13.84 4.71 23.24
C PHE A 113 14.77 5.07 24.39
N LYS A 114 15.97 5.56 24.02
CA LYS A 114 17.04 6.02 24.92
C LYS A 114 17.56 4.94 25.87
N VAL A 115 17.39 3.68 25.49
CA VAL A 115 17.93 2.56 26.23
C VAL A 115 19.41 2.43 25.87
N GLN A 116 20.28 2.52 26.87
CA GLN A 116 21.71 2.48 26.64
C GLN A 116 22.13 1.06 26.25
N PRO A 117 22.86 0.85 25.15
CA PRO A 117 23.32 -0.48 24.73
C PRO A 117 24.14 -1.19 25.82
N SER A 118 24.90 -0.43 26.61
CA SER A 118 25.67 -0.97 27.75
C SER A 118 24.79 -1.65 28.81
N SER A 119 23.61 -1.08 29.09
CA SER A 119 22.63 -1.65 30.03
C SER A 119 21.98 -2.94 29.48
N ILE A 120 21.95 -3.10 28.15
CA ILE A 120 21.29 -4.22 27.47
C ILE A 120 22.22 -4.83 26.43
N SER A 121 23.40 -5.26 26.90
CA SER A 121 24.47 -5.75 26.02
C SER A 121 24.13 -7.05 25.28
N SER A 122 23.01 -7.71 25.59
CA SER A 122 22.57 -8.97 24.99
C SER A 122 21.04 -9.06 24.93
N VAL A 123 20.52 -9.70 23.88
CA VAL A 123 19.08 -10.00 23.72
C VAL A 123 18.55 -10.78 24.92
N THR A 124 19.35 -11.65 25.54
CA THR A 124 18.96 -12.41 26.73
C THR A 124 18.76 -11.49 27.94
N LYS A 125 19.62 -10.47 28.11
CA LYS A 125 19.45 -9.47 29.18
C LYS A 125 18.20 -8.62 28.94
N LEU A 126 17.94 -8.24 27.68
CA LEU A 126 16.71 -7.53 27.30
C LEU A 126 15.47 -8.34 27.67
N LYS A 127 15.44 -9.60 27.24
CA LYS A 127 14.33 -10.51 27.54
C LYS A 127 14.14 -10.68 29.04
N LYS A 128 15.23 -10.81 29.82
CA LYS A 128 15.15 -10.90 31.28
C LYS A 128 14.54 -9.65 31.90
N ILE A 129 15.01 -8.45 31.53
CA ILE A 129 14.48 -7.18 32.04
C ILE A 129 12.99 -7.03 31.73
N ILE A 130 12.57 -7.37 30.51
CA ILE A 130 11.15 -7.30 30.12
C ILE A 130 10.33 -8.36 30.87
N SER A 131 10.89 -9.56 31.06
CA SER A 131 10.28 -10.59 31.91
C SER A 131 10.06 -10.07 33.33
N ASP A 132 11.05 -9.40 33.92
CA ASP A 132 10.96 -8.85 35.28
C ASP A 132 9.86 -7.76 35.37
N ILE A 133 9.72 -6.90 34.34
CA ILE A 133 8.59 -5.95 34.23
C ILE A 133 7.25 -6.68 34.27
N PHE A 134 7.12 -7.78 33.53
CA PHE A 134 5.87 -8.52 33.43
C PHE A 134 5.55 -9.29 34.71
N VAL A 135 6.56 -9.87 35.37
CA VAL A 135 6.40 -10.50 36.69
C VAL A 135 5.93 -9.47 37.73
N LEU A 136 6.50 -8.26 37.73
CA LEU A 136 6.04 -7.16 38.61
C LEU A 136 4.60 -6.72 38.33
N SER A 137 4.16 -6.79 37.07
CA SER A 137 2.78 -6.43 36.68
C SER A 137 1.72 -7.39 37.22
N LYS A 138 2.09 -8.64 37.54
CA LYS A 138 1.19 -9.72 37.96
C LYS A 138 0.09 -10.08 36.94
N ASP A 139 0.21 -9.67 35.67
CA ASP A 139 -0.73 -10.04 34.60
C ASP A 139 -0.28 -11.36 33.95
N GLN A 140 -0.92 -12.47 34.36
CA GLN A 140 -0.56 -13.80 33.90
C GLN A 140 -0.68 -13.96 32.37
N VAL A 141 -1.64 -13.27 31.74
CA VAL A 141 -1.85 -13.35 30.28
C VAL A 141 -0.63 -12.83 29.54
N VAL A 142 -0.07 -11.69 29.97
CA VAL A 142 1.12 -11.10 29.33
C VAL A 142 2.36 -11.93 29.61
N ILE A 143 2.47 -12.49 30.82
CA ILE A 143 3.57 -13.38 31.21
C ILE A 143 3.59 -14.64 30.33
N ASP A 144 2.44 -15.29 30.15
CA ASP A 144 2.33 -16.52 29.35
C ASP A 144 2.61 -16.25 27.86
N LEU A 145 2.07 -15.16 27.32
CA LEU A 145 2.36 -14.73 25.94
C LEU A 145 3.85 -14.43 25.74
N PHE A 146 4.53 -13.88 26.74
CA PHE A 146 5.96 -13.63 26.66
C PHE A 146 6.78 -14.93 26.75
N LYS A 147 6.41 -15.84 27.66
CA LYS A 147 7.07 -17.16 27.79
C LYS A 147 6.94 -18.02 26.53
N ASN A 148 5.80 -17.93 25.86
CA ASN A 148 5.52 -18.65 24.61
C ASN A 148 6.07 -17.92 23.36
N ASP A 149 6.95 -16.92 23.52
CA ASP A 149 7.56 -16.11 22.44
C ASP A 149 6.54 -15.42 21.49
N HIS A 150 5.28 -15.23 21.92
CA HIS A 150 4.30 -14.42 21.16
C HIS A 150 4.59 -12.92 21.23
N ILE A 151 5.38 -12.49 22.22
CA ILE A 151 5.89 -11.12 22.34
C ILE A 151 7.39 -11.15 22.01
N SER A 152 7.78 -10.54 20.89
CA SER A 152 9.17 -10.48 20.46
C SER A 152 9.79 -9.10 20.73
N CYS A 153 11.06 -9.08 21.13
CA CYS A 153 11.79 -7.85 21.47
C CYS A 153 13.12 -7.85 20.72
N GLN A 154 13.35 -6.82 19.90
CA GLN A 154 14.55 -6.72 19.06
C GLN A 154 15.03 -5.27 19.00
N HIS A 155 16.34 -5.05 18.90
CA HIS A 155 16.86 -3.73 18.56
C HIS A 155 16.55 -3.42 17.09
N ALA A 156 16.09 -2.21 16.81
CA ALA A 156 15.98 -1.74 15.43
C ALA A 156 17.35 -1.78 14.75
N ALA A 157 17.40 -2.24 13.50
CA ALA A 157 18.60 -2.15 12.68
C ALA A 157 18.90 -0.66 12.43
N SER A 158 19.90 -0.11 13.11
CA SER A 158 20.35 1.27 12.90
C SER A 158 21.86 1.34 12.86
N GLN A 159 22.38 2.19 11.97
CA GLN A 159 23.80 2.35 11.71
C GLN A 159 24.47 3.43 12.59
N SER A 160 23.71 4.22 13.36
CA SER A 160 24.29 5.20 14.29
C SER A 160 23.36 5.54 15.46
N GLY A 161 23.95 5.65 16.65
CA GLY A 161 23.27 6.01 17.89
C GLY A 161 22.50 4.87 18.55
N ASN A 162 22.02 5.10 19.79
CA ASN A 162 21.26 4.15 20.60
C ASN A 162 19.93 3.78 19.89
N PRO A 163 19.84 2.61 19.22
CA PRO A 163 18.68 2.26 18.44
C PRO A 163 17.49 1.96 19.35
N PRO A 164 16.25 2.31 18.97
CA PRO A 164 15.08 1.95 19.75
C PRO A 164 14.92 0.42 19.77
N ILE A 165 14.40 -0.08 20.87
CA ILE A 165 13.94 -1.46 20.99
C ILE A 165 12.51 -1.53 20.45
N ILE A 166 12.30 -2.42 19.48
CA ILE A 166 11.01 -2.75 18.90
C ILE A 166 10.44 -3.94 19.68
N ILE A 167 9.25 -3.75 20.23
CA ILE A 167 8.47 -4.79 20.90
C ILE A 167 7.26 -5.09 20.03
N THR A 168 7.14 -6.32 19.55
CA THR A 168 6.02 -6.77 18.72
C THR A 168 5.10 -7.65 19.55
N CYS A 169 3.81 -7.34 19.55
CA CYS A 169 2.80 -8.06 20.32
C CYS A 169 1.79 -8.76 19.38
N PRO A 170 1.02 -9.75 19.89
CA PRO A 170 0.01 -10.44 19.09
C PRO A 170 -1.25 -9.58 18.85
N SER A 171 -1.55 -8.62 19.73
CA SER A 171 -2.73 -7.76 19.62
C SER A 171 -2.47 -6.34 20.11
N LYS A 172 -3.33 -5.40 19.70
CA LYS A 172 -3.28 -3.98 20.12
C LYS A 172 -3.48 -3.81 21.63
N ASP A 173 -4.34 -4.62 22.22
CA ASP A 173 -4.65 -4.58 23.66
C ASP A 173 -3.46 -5.05 24.49
N VAL A 174 -2.81 -6.15 24.06
CA VAL A 174 -1.57 -6.63 24.69
C VAL A 174 -0.47 -5.58 24.55
N ARG A 175 -0.32 -4.97 23.37
CA ARG A 175 0.64 -3.87 23.15
C ARG A 175 0.39 -2.71 24.11
N ASP A 176 -0.86 -2.27 24.28
CA ASP A 176 -1.20 -1.16 25.16
C ASP A 176 -0.95 -1.49 26.64
N LYS A 177 -1.26 -2.73 27.07
CA LYS A 177 -0.88 -3.23 28.41
C LYS A 177 0.64 -3.22 28.61
N VAL A 178 1.40 -3.76 27.67
CA VAL A 178 2.87 -3.80 27.71
C VAL A 178 3.45 -2.38 27.82
N VAL A 179 2.96 -1.43 27.02
CA VAL A 179 3.37 -0.02 27.11
C VAL A 179 3.05 0.57 28.49
N ALA A 180 1.88 0.27 29.05
CA ALA A 180 1.50 0.72 30.38
C ALA A 180 2.39 0.13 31.48
N TYR A 181 2.69 -1.17 31.43
CA TYR A 181 3.56 -1.84 32.40
C TYR A 181 4.99 -1.33 32.34
N ILE A 182 5.57 -1.18 31.15
CA ILE A 182 6.91 -0.59 31.00
C ILE A 182 6.93 0.84 31.56
N ARG A 183 5.89 1.66 31.30
CA ARG A 183 5.83 3.02 31.88
C ARG A 183 5.80 3.01 33.40
N LYS A 184 5.09 2.06 34.00
CA LYS A 184 4.88 1.96 35.44
C LYS A 184 6.14 1.43 36.16
N PHE A 185 6.72 0.33 35.68
CA PHE A 185 7.71 -0.43 36.44
C PHE A 185 9.16 -0.26 35.96
N LYS A 186 9.43 0.43 34.83
CA LYS A 186 10.80 0.59 34.33
C LYS A 186 11.76 1.22 35.36
N HIS A 187 11.25 2.08 36.25
CA HIS A 187 12.04 2.76 37.25
C HIS A 187 12.43 1.85 38.42
N ASP A 188 11.60 0.84 38.71
CA ASP A 188 11.81 -0.08 39.82
C ASP A 188 12.87 -1.13 39.50
N ILE A 189 13.13 -1.38 38.20
CA ILE A 189 14.05 -2.42 37.74
C ILE A 189 15.46 -1.88 37.54
N HIS A 190 15.61 -0.69 36.95
CA HIS A 190 16.92 -0.14 36.68
C HIS A 190 16.94 1.39 36.76
N PRO A 191 17.85 2.00 37.55
CA PRO A 191 17.94 3.46 37.68
C PRO A 191 18.22 4.16 36.34
N ASP A 192 19.03 3.55 35.46
CA ASP A 192 19.34 4.10 34.13
C ASP A 192 18.10 4.26 33.23
N PHE A 193 17.02 3.54 33.51
CA PHE A 193 15.79 3.66 32.73
C PHE A 193 14.97 4.90 33.04
N LYS A 194 15.42 5.74 33.99
CA LYS A 194 14.77 7.01 34.33
C LYS A 194 14.57 7.94 33.14
N LYS A 195 15.53 7.97 32.19
CA LYS A 195 15.49 8.82 30.99
C LYS A 195 14.91 8.13 29.76
N THR A 196 14.52 6.86 29.86
CA THR A 196 13.95 6.10 28.75
C THR A 196 12.47 6.41 28.58
N PHE A 197 11.97 6.27 27.36
CA PHE A 197 10.55 6.48 27.08
C PHE A 197 10.03 5.40 26.13
N VAL A 198 8.79 4.97 26.38
CA VAL A 198 8.10 3.96 25.58
C VAL A 198 6.81 4.53 25.00
N ARG A 199 6.58 4.26 23.72
CA ARG A 199 5.39 4.69 22.98
C ARG A 199 4.96 3.62 21.98
N ARG A 200 3.79 3.83 21.38
CA ARG A 200 3.30 3.07 20.23
C ARG A 200 4.21 3.33 19.01
N ASP A 201 4.35 2.34 18.13
CA ASP A 201 5.01 2.53 16.84
C ASP A 201 4.05 3.23 15.87
N TYR A 202 4.25 4.54 15.67
CA TYR A 202 3.42 5.36 14.79
C TYR A 202 3.98 5.36 13.36
N LEU A 203 3.10 5.55 12.38
CA LEU A 203 3.49 5.83 11.00
C LEU A 203 4.11 7.22 10.89
N PRO A 204 4.95 7.46 9.86
CA PRO A 204 5.47 8.79 9.59
C PRO A 204 4.37 9.85 9.43
N SER A 205 3.25 9.49 8.77
CA SER A 205 2.07 10.35 8.60
C SER A 205 1.43 10.72 9.95
N GLU A 206 1.23 9.74 10.83
CA GLU A 206 0.74 9.96 12.20
C GLU A 206 1.70 10.85 13.01
N ILE A 207 3.01 10.61 12.93
CA ILE A 207 4.01 11.44 13.63
C ILE A 207 3.97 12.88 13.14
N ASN A 208 3.79 13.11 11.84
CA ASN A 208 3.66 14.46 11.28
C ASN A 208 2.38 15.14 11.76
N LEU A 209 1.25 14.43 11.74
CA LEU A 209 -0.01 14.91 12.32
C LEU A 209 0.15 15.31 13.79
N GLU A 210 0.81 14.48 14.59
CA GLU A 210 1.08 14.79 16.01
C GLU A 210 1.92 16.06 16.16
N ARG A 211 2.95 16.24 15.32
CA ARG A 211 3.80 17.43 15.31
C ARG A 211 3.01 18.69 14.95
N ASP A 212 2.15 18.60 13.95
CA ASP A 212 1.31 19.70 13.49
C ASP A 212 0.33 20.12 14.59
N LEU A 213 -0.36 19.15 15.21
CA LEU A 213 -1.22 19.39 16.37
C LEU A 213 -0.46 20.01 17.54
N ARG A 214 0.79 19.59 17.80
CA ARG A 214 1.61 20.17 18.87
C ARG A 214 1.98 21.62 18.55
N ASN A 215 2.28 21.94 17.31
CA ASN A 215 2.56 23.32 16.87
C ASN A 215 1.29 24.18 16.97
N GLN A 216 0.13 23.62 16.65
CA GLN A 216 -1.16 24.28 16.86
C GLN A 216 -1.44 24.52 18.35
N CYS A 217 -1.25 23.52 19.22
CA CYS A 217 -1.35 23.71 20.67
C CYS A 217 -0.41 24.78 21.20
N LYS A 218 0.83 24.85 20.71
CA LYS A 218 1.77 25.92 21.07
C LYS A 218 1.21 27.29 20.70
N THR A 219 0.69 27.42 19.48
CA THR A 219 0.09 28.68 19.00
C THR A 219 -1.11 29.08 19.88
N LEU A 220 -1.98 28.13 20.22
CA LEU A 220 -3.10 28.37 21.12
C LEU A 220 -2.64 28.75 22.54
N ASN A 221 -1.63 28.09 23.08
CA ASN A 221 -1.10 28.41 24.41
C ASN A 221 -0.36 29.75 24.46
N VAL A 222 0.17 30.26 23.35
CA VAL A 222 0.73 31.62 23.30
C VAL A 222 -0.38 32.68 23.36
N ALA A 223 -1.57 32.37 22.83
CA ALA A 223 -2.73 33.26 22.88
C ALA A 223 -3.46 33.25 24.23
N HIS A 224 -3.18 32.28 25.11
CA HIS A 224 -3.77 32.18 26.43
C HIS A 224 -2.74 32.45 27.54
N PRO A 225 -3.15 33.04 28.68
CA PRO A 225 -2.24 33.26 29.80
C PRO A 225 -1.82 31.95 30.50
N ASP A 226 -2.60 30.88 30.32
CA ASP A 226 -2.39 29.57 30.94
C ASP A 226 -2.05 28.49 29.93
N LEU A 227 -1.32 27.46 30.38
CA LEU A 227 -1.00 26.28 29.57
C LEU A 227 -2.23 25.35 29.47
N ALA A 228 -3.21 25.76 28.67
CA ALA A 228 -4.53 25.11 28.61
C ALA A 228 -4.59 23.97 27.60
N HIS A 229 -3.83 24.03 26.51
CA HIS A 229 -3.97 23.13 25.36
C HIS A 229 -2.81 22.13 25.25
N PHE A 230 -3.13 20.85 25.08
CA PHE A 230 -2.13 19.81 24.82
C PHE A 230 -2.68 18.75 23.87
N VAL A 231 -1.77 18.04 23.19
CA VAL A 231 -2.13 16.96 22.28
C VAL A 231 -2.25 15.64 23.03
N ARG A 232 -3.39 14.96 22.90
CA ARG A 232 -3.62 13.61 23.39
C ARG A 232 -4.43 12.83 22.37
N ASP A 233 -3.99 11.61 22.05
CA ASP A 233 -4.66 10.71 21.10
C ASP A 233 -5.00 11.40 19.75
N PHE A 234 -4.03 12.14 19.20
CA PHE A 234 -4.16 12.95 17.97
C PHE A 234 -5.31 13.98 18.01
N LYS A 235 -5.66 14.46 19.21
CA LYS A 235 -6.63 15.53 19.41
C LYS A 235 -6.06 16.59 20.34
N ILE A 236 -6.44 17.83 20.11
CA ILE A 236 -6.17 18.93 21.04
C ILE A 236 -7.19 18.82 22.17
N VAL A 237 -6.69 18.60 23.38
CA VAL A 237 -7.50 18.59 24.59
C VAL A 237 -7.18 19.87 25.36
N SER A 238 -8.22 20.58 25.76
CA SER A 238 -8.11 21.74 26.64
C SER A 238 -8.37 21.30 28.08
N LYS A 239 -7.37 21.40 28.96
CA LYS A 239 -7.56 21.40 30.41
C LYS A 239 -6.69 22.51 30.97
N PRO A 240 -7.28 23.64 31.38
CA PRO A 240 -6.54 24.74 31.98
C PRO A 240 -5.72 24.21 33.15
N ARG A 241 -4.39 24.28 33.04
CA ARG A 241 -3.51 24.10 34.17
C ARG A 241 -2.91 25.47 34.45
N THR A 242 -3.26 26.03 35.60
CA THR A 242 -2.63 27.23 36.11
C THR A 242 -1.14 26.95 36.22
N ILE A 243 -0.34 27.71 35.48
CA ILE A 243 1.11 27.64 35.62
C ILE A 243 1.37 28.13 37.05
N PRO A 244 2.09 27.37 37.90
CA PRO A 244 2.44 27.88 39.22
C PRO A 244 3.07 29.24 39.00
N ALA A 245 2.46 30.29 39.57
CA ALA A 245 2.95 31.64 39.45
C ALA A 245 4.44 31.56 39.76
N SER A 246 5.28 31.93 38.80
CA SER A 246 6.70 32.09 39.10
C SER A 246 6.70 33.05 40.27
N GLU A 247 7.06 32.56 41.46
CA GLU A 247 7.31 33.47 42.57
C GLU A 247 8.23 34.53 41.99
N PRO A 248 7.91 35.83 42.16
CA PRO A 248 8.83 36.86 41.76
C PRO A 248 10.11 36.51 42.50
N HIS A 249 11.12 36.04 41.76
CA HIS A 249 12.45 35.92 42.31
C HIS A 249 12.74 37.30 42.86
N SER A 250 12.69 37.39 44.19
CA SER A 250 13.05 38.54 44.98
C SER A 250 14.26 39.14 44.30
N ALA A 251 14.04 40.29 43.65
CA ALA A 251 15.10 41.05 43.06
C ALA A 251 16.09 41.33 44.19
N ASN A 252 17.18 40.57 44.25
CA ASN A 252 18.33 40.96 45.03
C ASN A 252 18.80 42.27 44.41
N PRO A 253 18.71 43.42 45.10
CA PRO A 253 19.25 44.67 44.60
C PRO A 253 20.75 44.64 44.91
N ILE A 254 21.53 43.87 44.15
CA ILE A 254 22.97 44.11 44.12
C ILE A 254 23.16 45.29 43.18
N ALA A 255 23.28 46.46 43.81
CA ALA A 255 23.69 47.72 43.21
C ALA A 255 24.83 47.49 42.20
N SER A 256 24.52 47.62 40.92
CA SER A 256 25.55 47.87 39.91
C SER A 256 25.85 49.36 39.94
N THR A 257 26.69 49.73 40.90
CA THR A 257 27.39 51.01 40.91
C THR A 257 28.30 51.04 39.69
N VAL A 258 27.91 51.83 38.70
CA VAL A 258 28.77 52.19 37.57
C VAL A 258 29.88 53.08 38.13
N VAL A 259 31.02 52.47 38.48
CA VAL A 259 32.28 53.21 38.63
C VAL A 259 32.92 53.26 37.26
N LEU A 260 32.90 54.46 36.67
CA LEU A 260 33.81 54.86 35.62
C LEU A 260 35.23 54.79 36.17
N ASP A 261 36.04 53.87 35.69
CA ASP A 261 37.48 54.06 35.72
C ASP A 261 38.08 53.70 34.35
N ALA A 262 38.92 54.61 33.90
CA ALA A 262 39.48 54.66 32.57
C ALA A 262 40.92 54.17 32.62
N SER A 263 41.26 53.06 31.95
CA SER A 263 42.62 52.88 31.45
C SER A 263 42.73 51.78 30.40
N ALA A 264 43.10 52.20 29.19
CA ALA A 264 43.86 51.55 28.13
C ALA A 264 44.01 50.01 28.13
N HIS A 265 43.41 49.34 27.12
CA HIS A 265 44.09 48.86 25.91
C HIS A 265 43.19 47.91 25.08
N ARG A 266 43.22 48.11 23.76
CA ARG A 266 42.58 47.37 22.65
C ARG A 266 43.07 45.89 22.53
N PRO A 267 42.62 45.04 21.56
CA PRO A 267 41.49 45.17 20.61
C PRO A 267 40.55 43.92 20.50
N ILE A 268 39.27 44.19 20.20
CA ILE A 268 38.50 43.76 19.01
C ILE A 268 38.69 42.31 18.51
N LEU A 269 37.69 41.45 18.76
CA LEU A 269 37.16 40.52 17.75
C LEU A 269 35.62 40.55 17.80
N SER A 270 35.07 41.05 16.70
CA SER A 270 33.67 41.23 16.37
C SER A 270 32.94 39.91 16.09
N LEU A 271 31.78 39.71 16.71
CA LEU A 271 30.79 38.70 16.32
C LEU A 271 30.09 39.11 15.01
N PRO A 272 29.83 38.18 14.07
CA PRO A 272 29.07 38.49 12.87
C PRO A 272 27.56 38.49 13.14
N ALA A 273 26.90 39.54 12.65
CA ALA A 273 25.45 39.67 12.58
C ALA A 273 24.88 38.71 11.51
N LEU A 274 23.88 37.92 11.91
CA LEU A 274 23.07 37.10 11.02
C LEU A 274 22.06 38.00 10.28
N SER A 275 22.42 38.42 9.07
CA SER A 275 21.52 39.00 8.08
C SER A 275 20.87 37.88 7.27
N SER A 276 19.55 37.73 7.36
CA SER A 276 18.76 36.86 6.48
C SER A 276 18.63 37.46 5.08
N PRO A 277 18.85 36.71 3.98
CA PRO A 277 18.52 37.17 2.64
C PRO A 277 17.05 36.95 2.30
N PRO A 278 16.46 37.77 1.41
CA PRO A 278 15.06 37.67 1.01
C PRO A 278 14.80 36.50 0.06
N ILE A 279 13.61 35.92 0.21
CA ILE A 279 13.04 34.84 -0.59
C ILE A 279 12.71 35.37 -1.99
N VAL A 280 13.40 34.88 -3.02
CA VAL A 280 13.02 35.07 -4.42
C VAL A 280 12.01 33.99 -4.80
N VAL A 281 10.79 34.43 -5.11
CA VAL A 281 9.71 33.60 -5.66
C VAL A 281 9.96 33.44 -7.15
N SER A 282 10.30 32.22 -7.59
CA SER A 282 10.40 31.86 -9.01
C SER A 282 9.23 30.97 -9.40
N THR A 283 8.36 31.50 -10.24
CA THR A 283 7.25 30.82 -10.93
C THR A 283 7.75 29.73 -11.90
N PRO A 284 7.03 28.60 -12.07
CA PRO A 284 7.37 27.61 -13.08
C PRO A 284 6.88 28.06 -14.47
N ARG A 285 7.83 28.23 -15.40
CA ARG A 285 7.58 28.49 -16.82
C ARG A 285 7.37 27.16 -17.56
N SER A 286 6.18 27.04 -18.15
CA SER A 286 5.81 26.03 -19.14
C SER A 286 6.68 26.15 -20.40
N GLY A 287 7.16 25.02 -20.92
CA GLY A 287 7.98 24.96 -22.12
C GLY A 287 7.97 23.57 -22.75
N VAL A 288 7.16 23.43 -23.78
CA VAL A 288 7.06 22.29 -24.71
C VAL A 288 8.27 22.28 -25.65
N ALA A 289 8.92 21.11 -25.82
CA ALA A 289 9.59 20.71 -27.08
C ALA A 289 9.99 19.21 -27.05
N ASN A 290 9.47 18.44 -28.01
CA ASN A 290 9.97 17.15 -28.50
C ASN A 290 10.99 17.41 -29.66
N PRO A 291 11.43 16.42 -30.46
CA PRO A 291 12.36 15.31 -30.17
C PRO A 291 13.49 15.19 -31.24
N SER A 292 14.55 14.44 -30.98
CA SER A 292 15.53 13.93 -31.99
C SER A 292 16.51 13.00 -31.28
N SER A 293 16.47 11.68 -31.46
CA SER A 293 17.00 10.85 -32.56
C SER A 293 18.44 10.35 -32.33
N ASP A 294 18.56 9.04 -32.53
CA ASP A 294 19.72 8.26 -32.98
C ASP A 294 20.92 7.97 -32.08
N SER A 295 21.16 6.65 -31.92
CA SER A 295 22.41 5.87 -32.07
C SER A 295 22.39 4.70 -31.04
N ASN A 296 22.23 3.42 -31.43
CA ASN A 296 23.07 2.51 -32.23
C ASN A 296 24.30 1.95 -31.49
N SER A 297 24.63 0.70 -31.81
CA SER A 297 25.66 -0.22 -31.25
C SER A 297 25.29 -0.87 -29.90
N GLY A 298 25.31 -2.19 -29.70
CA GLY A 298 25.98 -3.27 -30.41
C GLY A 298 27.28 -3.62 -29.70
N ASN A 299 27.27 -4.65 -28.84
CA ASN A 299 28.25 -5.74 -28.89
C ASN A 299 28.07 -6.75 -27.75
N ALA A 300 28.12 -8.02 -28.18
CA ALA A 300 28.35 -9.20 -27.37
C ALA A 300 29.79 -9.21 -26.82
N SER A 301 30.00 -9.91 -25.70
CA SER A 301 31.12 -10.84 -25.46
C SER A 301 31.06 -11.42 -24.03
N GLU A 302 30.79 -12.71 -23.95
CA GLU A 302 31.38 -13.65 -22.98
C GLU A 302 32.92 -13.65 -23.13
N PRO A 303 33.75 -14.02 -22.12
CA PRO A 303 33.88 -15.44 -21.74
C PRO A 303 34.40 -15.80 -20.32
N SER A 304 34.40 -17.12 -20.09
CA SER A 304 35.40 -17.92 -19.37
C SER A 304 35.42 -18.00 -17.83
N SER A 305 34.87 -19.13 -17.37
CA SER A 305 35.57 -20.22 -16.65
C SER A 305 36.72 -19.89 -15.68
N LYS A 306 36.54 -20.27 -14.41
CA LYS A 306 37.64 -20.78 -13.58
C LYS A 306 37.17 -21.82 -12.55
N VAL A 307 37.63 -23.03 -12.79
CA VAL A 307 37.65 -24.22 -11.93
C VAL A 307 38.56 -23.98 -10.73
N THR A 308 38.17 -24.34 -9.50
CA THR A 308 39.12 -24.74 -8.44
C THR A 308 38.49 -25.65 -7.37
N LYS A 309 39.03 -26.87 -7.31
CA LYS A 309 39.29 -27.82 -6.21
C LYS A 309 38.24 -28.21 -5.16
N MET A 310 38.10 -29.54 -5.09
CA MET A 310 37.59 -30.35 -3.98
C MET A 310 38.49 -30.28 -2.73
N ALA A 311 37.88 -30.53 -1.56
CA ALA A 311 38.55 -31.13 -0.42
C ALA A 311 37.57 -32.08 0.30
N ASN A 312 37.93 -33.36 0.29
CA ASN A 312 37.32 -34.44 1.07
C ASN A 312 37.65 -34.30 2.56
N GLY A 313 36.72 -34.70 3.42
CA GLY A 313 36.93 -34.80 4.85
C GLY A 313 35.97 -35.80 5.50
N SER A 314 36.26 -37.08 5.34
CA SER A 314 35.64 -38.19 6.06
C SER A 314 35.86 -38.09 7.57
N ARG A 315 34.84 -38.42 8.37
CA ARG A 315 34.99 -39.06 9.68
C ARG A 315 33.82 -39.99 9.96
N ASN A 316 34.17 -41.26 10.14
CA ASN A 316 33.35 -42.36 10.66
C ASN A 316 33.06 -42.16 12.17
N ILE A 317 31.97 -42.78 12.66
CA ILE A 317 31.88 -43.61 13.89
C ILE A 317 30.51 -44.34 13.87
N PRO A 318 30.37 -45.53 14.51
CA PRO A 318 29.51 -46.60 14.00
C PRO A 318 28.29 -46.95 14.89
N SER A 319 27.38 -47.72 14.27
CA SER A 319 26.65 -48.90 14.81
C SER A 319 25.97 -48.82 16.18
N SER A 320 24.64 -48.91 16.20
CA SER A 320 23.91 -50.12 16.69
C SER A 320 22.38 -49.92 16.70
N GLN A 321 21.67 -50.87 16.10
CA GLN A 321 20.29 -51.31 16.38
C GLN A 321 20.41 -52.79 16.85
N PRO A 322 19.39 -53.48 17.44
CA PRO A 322 17.92 -53.32 17.29
C PRO A 322 17.14 -53.40 18.62
N THR A 323 15.80 -53.24 18.70
CA THR A 323 14.80 -54.33 18.59
C THR A 323 13.36 -53.79 18.73
N VAL A 324 12.52 -54.22 17.77
CA VAL A 324 11.06 -54.51 17.73
C VAL A 324 10.24 -54.41 19.04
N VAL A 325 9.07 -53.74 19.00
CA VAL A 325 7.70 -54.30 19.22
C VAL A 325 6.64 -53.23 18.85
N SER A 326 5.71 -53.63 17.98
CA SER A 326 4.25 -53.36 17.85
C SER A 326 3.64 -52.16 18.58
N SER A 327 2.56 -51.49 18.16
CA SER A 327 1.61 -51.55 17.04
C SER A 327 0.54 -50.53 17.44
N GLU A 328 0.17 -49.56 16.62
CA GLU A 328 -1.17 -48.98 16.71
C GLU A 328 -1.56 -48.23 15.43
N VAL A 329 -2.81 -48.48 15.07
CA VAL A 329 -3.53 -48.12 13.87
C VAL A 329 -4.09 -46.71 14.02
N SER A 330 -3.97 -45.85 12.99
CA SER A 330 -5.07 -44.98 12.55
C SER A 330 -4.69 -44.06 11.38
N ASP A 331 -5.42 -44.26 10.29
CA ASP A 331 -6.04 -43.23 9.45
C ASP A 331 -5.31 -41.90 9.24
N ARG A 332 -4.59 -41.79 8.11
CA ARG A 332 -4.48 -40.50 7.40
C ARG A 332 -4.10 -40.64 5.93
N ASP A 333 -4.86 -41.44 5.20
CA ASP A 333 -4.90 -41.39 3.74
C ASP A 333 -6.11 -40.54 3.28
N ARG A 334 -5.89 -39.23 3.12
CA ARG A 334 -6.69 -38.33 2.28
C ARG A 334 -5.97 -36.99 2.24
N PHE A 335 -5.19 -36.75 1.19
CA PHE A 335 -5.08 -35.48 0.45
C PHE A 335 -3.97 -35.64 -0.60
N ARG A 336 -4.30 -36.36 -1.69
CA ARG A 336 -3.55 -36.30 -2.93
C ARG A 336 -3.93 -35.02 -3.69
N LYS A 337 -2.91 -34.40 -4.26
CA LYS A 337 -2.91 -33.67 -5.54
C LYS A 337 -3.77 -32.41 -5.65
N THR A 338 -3.11 -31.26 -5.54
CA THR A 338 -3.25 -30.20 -6.56
C THR A 338 -1.88 -29.58 -6.83
N GLN A 339 -1.33 -29.95 -7.98
CA GLN A 339 -0.17 -29.30 -8.60
C GLN A 339 -0.53 -27.85 -8.97
N ASN A 340 0.37 -26.93 -8.62
CA ASN A 340 0.40 -25.56 -9.09
C ASN A 340 0.72 -25.53 -10.60
N VAL A 341 -0.29 -25.35 -11.44
CA VAL A 341 -0.13 -24.89 -12.82
C VAL A 341 -0.20 -23.37 -12.83
N ARG A 342 0.97 -22.72 -12.81
CA ARG A 342 1.10 -21.31 -13.21
C ARG A 342 0.91 -21.24 -14.73
N ARG A 343 -0.23 -20.74 -15.19
CA ARG A 343 -0.41 -20.26 -16.56
C ARG A 343 -0.47 -18.73 -16.55
N SER A 344 0.49 -18.16 -17.28
CA SER A 344 0.57 -16.77 -17.70
C SER A 344 -0.65 -16.37 -18.53
N MET A 345 -1.38 -15.36 -18.10
CA MET A 345 -2.40 -14.68 -18.89
C MET A 345 -1.75 -13.48 -19.59
N SER A 346 -1.37 -13.66 -20.86
CA SER A 346 -1.11 -12.54 -21.77
C SER A 346 -2.43 -12.08 -22.39
N LEU A 347 -2.72 -10.78 -22.27
CA LEU A 347 -3.88 -10.14 -22.90
C LEU A 347 -3.65 -10.01 -24.42
N PRO A 348 -4.64 -10.35 -25.28
CA PRO A 348 -4.52 -10.12 -26.71
C PRO A 348 -4.68 -8.63 -27.06
N ARG A 349 -3.68 -8.08 -27.76
CA ARG A 349 -3.74 -6.78 -28.45
C ARG A 349 -4.67 -6.91 -29.66
N SER A 350 -5.97 -6.61 -29.51
CA SER A 350 -6.89 -6.53 -30.67
C SER A 350 -8.06 -5.54 -30.52
N THR A 351 -8.24 -4.90 -29.35
CA THR A 351 -9.39 -3.99 -29.14
C THR A 351 -9.18 -2.55 -29.62
N LYS A 352 -8.04 -2.21 -30.23
CA LYS A 352 -7.78 -0.83 -30.70
C LYS A 352 -8.28 -0.54 -32.13
N ALA A 353 -8.54 -1.57 -32.94
CA ALA A 353 -9.02 -1.39 -34.32
C ALA A 353 -10.55 -1.20 -34.43
N ASN A 354 -11.33 -1.66 -33.45
CA ASN A 354 -12.79 -1.64 -33.53
C ASN A 354 -13.46 -0.33 -33.05
N LEU A 355 -12.73 0.54 -32.34
CA LEU A 355 -13.29 1.82 -31.87
C LEU A 355 -13.19 2.95 -32.91
N GLN A 356 -12.35 2.78 -33.95
CA GLN A 356 -12.22 3.76 -35.02
C GLN A 356 -13.28 3.58 -36.13
N ALA A 357 -13.90 2.39 -36.23
CA ALA A 357 -14.99 2.14 -37.18
C ALA A 357 -16.37 2.64 -36.68
N ILE A 358 -16.58 2.70 -35.36
CA ILE A 358 -17.86 3.15 -34.77
C ILE A 358 -17.95 4.69 -34.76
N SER A 359 -16.81 5.39 -34.67
CA SER A 359 -16.74 6.86 -34.77
C SER A 359 -17.17 7.39 -36.15
N SER A 360 -16.97 6.60 -37.21
CA SER A 360 -17.28 6.98 -38.59
C SER A 360 -18.76 6.77 -38.96
N ALA A 361 -19.49 5.93 -38.21
CA ALA A 361 -20.86 5.55 -38.53
C ALA A 361 -21.94 6.44 -37.85
N ILE A 362 -21.57 7.22 -36.83
CA ILE A 362 -22.55 7.95 -36.00
C ILE A 362 -22.77 9.41 -36.44
N GLY A 363 -22.09 9.91 -37.47
CA GLY A 363 -22.52 11.14 -38.18
C GLY A 363 -22.84 12.34 -37.28
N LEU A 364 -22.05 12.58 -36.22
CA LEU A 364 -22.21 13.75 -35.36
C LEU A 364 -21.32 14.90 -35.86
N THR A 365 -21.72 15.54 -36.95
CA THR A 365 -21.22 16.89 -37.29
C THR A 365 -22.09 17.94 -36.60
N SER A 366 -21.61 18.33 -35.42
CA SER A 366 -21.55 19.70 -34.89
C SER A 366 -22.71 20.67 -35.15
N PHE A 367 -23.50 20.87 -34.09
CA PHE A 367 -24.05 22.17 -33.72
C PHE A 367 -22.93 23.07 -33.17
N ARG A 368 -22.64 24.20 -33.84
CA ARG A 368 -22.57 25.57 -33.27
C ARG A 368 -21.80 26.54 -34.17
N LYS A 369 -22.50 27.64 -34.46
CA LYS A 369 -22.11 29.04 -34.73
C LYS A 369 -20.76 29.32 -35.38
#